data_AF-A0A7C5QP50-F1
#
_entry.id   AF-A0A7C5QP50-F1
#
_cell.length_a   1.000
_cell.length_b   1.000
_cell.length_c   1.000
_cell.angle_alpha   90.00
_cell.angle_beta   90.00
_cell.angle_gamma   90.00
#
_symmetry.space_group_name_H-M   'P 1'
#
loop_
_entity.id
_entity.type
_entity.pdbx_description
1 polymer ?
#
loop_
_entity_poly.entity_id
_entity_poly.type
_entity_poly.pdbx_seq_one_letter_code
_entity_poly.pdbx_strand_id
1 'polypeptide(L)'
;MSAKLPVFDIQTLRQNPGGSAARHAAETLRDICHHQGFCYLVGHGLDIAARRVFNVADQFFALPSPDRRSIDIANTPHFRGYTILGTERTKGAQDWRDQLDFADDQSAPTLGPNDPAWLNLRGPNQWPEALPAMKPVIDDWLLQMHEIGLMMIRALSRGLGLGASYFDPYFDPQGDARLKLIRYRVPEHGGTDQGVGWHHDTGFLTFIIQDEIGGLQVDIDGQIIDATPMKGAMIMNLGEMLQMATDGYLRATPHRVKSPPPGRERKSMAYFFNPRLECEFKPIDLPNELARDAPGGQNTDPNDPVFSVVGENILKTRLRAHPDVARRHYS
;
A
#
# COMPACT_ATOMS: atom_id res chain seq x y z
N MET A 1 -4.55 27.34 -12.76
CA MET A 1 -3.41 26.40 -12.60
C MET A 1 -4.00 25.05 -12.21
N SER A 2 -3.55 23.93 -12.80
CA SER A 2 -4.03 22.61 -12.39
C SER A 2 -3.64 22.36 -10.92
N ALA A 3 -4.55 21.79 -10.12
CA ALA A 3 -4.25 21.41 -8.74
C ALA A 3 -3.09 20.38 -8.74
N LYS A 4 -2.19 20.50 -7.76
CA LYS A 4 -1.03 19.61 -7.60
C LYS A 4 -1.04 18.99 -6.22
N LEU A 5 -0.57 17.76 -6.11
CA LEU A 5 -0.35 17.13 -4.80
C LEU A 5 0.75 17.89 -4.03
N PRO A 6 0.61 18.04 -2.71
CA PRO A 6 1.62 18.69 -1.88
C PRO A 6 2.91 17.87 -1.85
N VAL A 7 4.03 18.54 -1.58
CA VAL A 7 5.35 17.92 -1.36
C VAL A 7 5.72 18.11 0.10
N PHE A 8 6.07 17.01 0.76
CA PHE A 8 6.46 16.97 2.16
C PHE A 8 7.89 16.43 2.28
N ASP A 9 8.77 17.23 2.86
CA ASP A 9 10.17 16.84 3.12
C ASP A 9 10.28 16.22 4.51
N ILE A 10 10.68 14.95 4.56
CA ILE A 10 10.79 14.22 5.82
C ILE A 10 12.11 14.49 6.57
N GLN A 11 13.04 15.25 5.99
CA GLN A 11 14.38 15.45 6.56
C GLN A 11 14.32 16.05 7.98
N THR A 12 13.37 16.96 8.24
CA THR A 12 13.17 17.52 9.59
C THR A 12 12.79 16.45 10.61
N LEU A 13 11.94 15.49 10.22
CA LEU A 13 11.56 14.36 11.08
C LEU A 13 12.75 13.43 11.35
N ARG A 14 13.65 13.26 10.38
CA ARG A 14 14.84 12.40 10.50
C ARG A 14 15.91 12.97 11.41
N GLN A 15 16.18 14.27 11.31
CA GLN A 15 17.33 14.88 11.98
C GLN A 15 17.07 15.18 13.46
N ASN A 16 15.86 15.64 13.81
CA ASN A 16 15.51 15.99 15.18
C ASN A 16 14.02 15.72 15.46
N PRO A 17 13.61 14.44 15.61
CA PRO A 17 12.22 14.05 15.78
C PRO A 17 11.53 14.62 17.04
N GLY A 18 12.32 15.09 18.02
CA GLY A 18 11.82 15.71 19.26
C GLY A 18 11.69 17.23 19.21
N GLY A 19 12.28 17.89 18.21
CA GLY A 19 12.36 19.36 18.14
C GLY A 19 11.05 20.05 17.77
N SER A 20 10.98 21.36 18.00
CA SER A 20 9.85 22.21 17.60
C SER A 20 9.58 22.15 16.10
N ALA A 21 10.64 22.10 15.27
CA ALA A 21 10.53 21.95 13.83
C ALA A 21 9.83 20.63 13.43
N ALA A 22 10.12 19.53 14.12
CA ALA A 22 9.46 18.25 13.87
C ALA A 22 7.99 18.25 14.31
N ARG A 23 7.63 19.02 15.35
CA ARG A 23 6.22 19.24 15.72
C ARG A 23 5.47 19.99 14.61
N HIS A 24 6.04 21.06 14.09
CA HIS A 24 5.42 21.80 12.99
C HIS A 24 5.32 20.96 11.70
N ALA A 25 6.33 20.13 11.43
CA ALA A 25 6.27 19.16 10.33
C ALA A 25 5.15 18.12 10.54
N ALA A 26 4.93 17.64 11.76
CA ALA A 26 3.83 16.74 12.10
C ALA A 26 2.45 17.39 11.90
N GLU A 27 2.29 18.66 12.29
CA GLU A 27 1.06 19.44 12.06
C GLU A 27 0.79 19.61 10.56
N THR A 28 1.81 20.01 9.79
CA THR A 28 1.74 20.13 8.33
C THR A 28 1.38 18.80 7.66
N LEU A 29 1.99 17.69 8.09
CA LEU A 29 1.68 16.36 7.58
C LEU A 29 0.23 16.00 7.86
N ARG A 30 -0.26 16.26 9.08
CA ARG A 30 -1.65 16.03 9.48
C ARG A 30 -2.62 16.86 8.64
N ASP A 31 -2.31 18.11 8.34
CA ASP A 31 -3.15 18.97 7.48
C ASP A 31 -3.23 18.43 6.05
N ILE A 32 -2.10 18.03 5.48
CA ILE A 32 -2.03 17.35 4.16
C ILE A 32 -2.91 16.09 4.15
N CYS A 33 -2.81 15.27 5.20
CA CYS A 33 -3.53 14.00 5.27
C CYS A 33 -5.03 14.18 5.56
N HIS A 34 -5.41 15.27 6.23
CA HIS A 34 -6.81 15.66 6.45
C HIS A 34 -7.46 16.17 5.15
N HIS A 35 -6.79 17.07 4.42
CA HIS A 35 -7.38 17.71 3.25
C HIS A 35 -7.23 16.91 1.96
N GLN A 36 -6.06 16.31 1.71
CA GLN A 36 -5.78 15.62 0.44
C GLN A 36 -5.62 14.11 0.60
N GLY A 37 -5.16 13.63 1.76
CA GLY A 37 -4.87 12.20 1.98
C GLY A 37 -3.78 11.61 1.05
N PHE A 38 -3.08 12.46 0.30
CA PHE A 38 -2.03 12.13 -0.67
C PHE A 38 -0.96 13.21 -0.70
N CYS A 39 0.32 12.82 -0.76
CA CYS A 39 1.42 13.75 -0.98
C CYS A 39 2.65 13.08 -1.59
N TYR A 40 3.56 13.88 -2.15
CA TYR A 40 4.92 13.45 -2.41
C TYR A 40 5.74 13.54 -1.13
N LEU A 41 6.52 12.50 -0.83
CA LEU A 41 7.55 12.48 0.19
C LEU A 41 8.93 12.58 -0.45
N VAL A 42 9.71 13.56 -0.03
CA VAL A 42 11.12 13.75 -0.42
C VAL A 42 12.02 13.68 0.81
N GLY A 43 13.34 13.59 0.62
CA GLY A 43 14.30 13.47 1.73
C GLY A 43 14.35 12.07 2.38
N HIS A 44 13.71 11.07 1.75
CA HIS A 44 13.66 9.69 2.25
C HIS A 44 14.99 8.94 2.11
N GLY A 45 15.86 9.31 1.17
CA GLY A 45 17.21 8.76 1.06
C GLY A 45 17.28 7.30 0.59
N LEU A 46 16.20 6.77 0.00
CA LEU A 46 16.08 5.38 -0.43
C LEU A 46 16.28 5.18 -1.95
N ASP A 47 16.80 6.18 -2.67
CA ASP A 47 16.94 6.13 -4.14
C ASP A 47 17.83 4.99 -4.63
N ILE A 48 18.86 4.62 -3.87
CA ILE A 48 19.74 3.49 -4.20
C ILE A 48 19.00 2.17 -4.00
N ALA A 49 18.31 2.00 -2.87
CA ALA A 49 17.55 0.79 -2.55
C ALA A 49 16.41 0.57 -3.55
N ALA A 50 15.64 1.62 -3.86
CA ALA A 50 14.55 1.55 -4.84
C ALA A 50 15.04 1.11 -6.22
N ARG A 51 16.19 1.62 -6.69
CA ARG A 51 16.80 1.18 -7.96
C ARG A 51 17.19 -0.29 -7.93
N ARG A 52 17.74 -0.79 -6.82
CA ARG A 52 18.05 -2.23 -6.69
C ARG A 52 16.79 -3.09 -6.80
N VAL A 53 15.69 -2.66 -6.17
CA VAL A 53 14.39 -3.35 -6.24
C VAL A 53 13.85 -3.37 -7.67
N PHE A 54 13.83 -2.22 -8.36
CA PHE A 54 13.42 -2.19 -9.77
C PHE A 54 14.31 -3.06 -10.66
N ASN A 55 15.62 -3.08 -10.43
CA ASN A 55 16.55 -3.92 -11.20
C ASN A 55 16.26 -5.43 -11.04
N VAL A 56 15.97 -5.91 -9.83
CA VAL A 56 15.61 -7.33 -9.64
C VAL A 56 14.20 -7.63 -10.15
N ALA A 57 13.27 -6.68 -10.07
CA ALA A 57 11.95 -6.82 -10.70
C ALA A 57 12.09 -6.97 -12.22
N ASP A 58 12.94 -6.16 -12.87
CA ASP A 58 13.21 -6.24 -14.30
C ASP A 58 13.82 -7.57 -14.71
N GLN A 59 14.79 -8.06 -13.93
CA GLN A 59 15.35 -9.39 -14.13
C GLN A 59 14.29 -10.48 -14.02
N PHE A 60 13.41 -10.41 -13.01
CA PHE A 60 12.31 -11.36 -12.87
C PHE A 60 11.36 -11.30 -14.07
N PHE A 61 10.91 -10.10 -14.46
CA PHE A 61 9.96 -9.94 -15.56
C PHE A 61 10.52 -10.36 -16.93
N ALA A 62 11.86 -10.42 -17.06
CA ALA A 62 12.57 -10.93 -18.22
C ALA A 62 12.77 -12.46 -18.19
N LEU A 63 12.51 -13.15 -17.08
CA LEU A 63 12.64 -14.61 -16.98
C LEU A 63 11.67 -15.33 -17.94
N PRO A 64 12.04 -16.54 -18.40
CA PRO A 64 11.14 -17.44 -19.11
C PRO A 64 9.80 -17.61 -18.37
N SER A 65 8.71 -17.81 -19.13
CA SER A 65 7.38 -17.96 -18.52
C SER A 65 7.29 -19.09 -17.48
N PRO A 66 7.94 -20.27 -17.64
CA PRO A 66 7.92 -21.31 -16.62
C PRO A 66 8.50 -20.83 -15.28
N ASP A 67 9.62 -20.11 -15.32
CA ASP A 67 10.30 -19.62 -14.11
C ASP A 67 9.49 -18.53 -13.39
N ARG A 68 8.75 -17.69 -14.13
CA ARG A 68 7.83 -16.72 -13.52
C ARG A 68 6.61 -17.38 -12.92
N ARG A 69 6.08 -18.43 -13.57
CA ARG A 69 4.87 -19.16 -13.12
C ARG A 69 5.16 -20.16 -12.01
N SER A 70 6.41 -20.52 -11.75
CA SER A 70 6.77 -21.43 -10.65
C SER A 70 6.36 -20.86 -9.28
N ILE A 71 6.31 -19.53 -9.15
CA ILE A 71 5.88 -18.80 -7.96
C ILE A 71 4.48 -18.18 -8.10
N ASP A 72 3.58 -18.79 -8.90
CA ASP A 72 2.21 -18.30 -9.07
C ASP A 72 1.53 -18.02 -7.71
N ILE A 73 0.92 -16.84 -7.57
CA ILE A 73 0.26 -16.41 -6.33
C ILE A 73 -0.78 -17.41 -5.84
N ALA A 74 -1.44 -18.14 -6.76
CA ALA A 74 -2.43 -19.16 -6.44
C ALA A 74 -1.84 -20.47 -5.88
N ASN A 75 -0.51 -20.63 -5.81
CA ASN A 75 0.11 -21.81 -5.22
C ASN A 75 -0.07 -21.87 -3.69
N THR A 76 -0.31 -20.74 -3.04
CA THR A 76 -0.42 -20.64 -1.56
C THR A 76 -1.66 -19.84 -1.15
N PRO A 77 -2.18 -20.01 0.08
CA PRO A 77 -3.27 -19.19 0.59
C PRO A 77 -2.81 -17.77 1.00
N HIS A 78 -1.50 -17.51 1.06
CA HIS A 78 -0.93 -16.30 1.69
C HIS A 78 -0.97 -15.06 0.79
N PHE A 79 -1.39 -15.21 -0.48
CA PHE A 79 -1.35 -14.17 -1.51
C PHE A 79 0.08 -13.61 -1.72
N ARG A 80 1.07 -14.51 -1.81
CA ARG A 80 2.48 -14.19 -2.10
C ARG A 80 2.90 -14.80 -3.42
N GLY A 81 3.72 -14.10 -4.21
CA GLY A 81 4.22 -14.58 -5.49
C GLY A 81 3.70 -13.79 -6.68
N TYR A 82 3.76 -14.42 -7.87
CA TYR A 82 3.48 -13.79 -9.15
C TYR A 82 2.01 -13.87 -9.54
N THR A 83 1.39 -12.70 -9.72
CA THR A 83 0.07 -12.56 -10.33
C THR A 83 0.24 -12.38 -11.84
N ILE A 84 -0.40 -13.26 -12.61
CA ILE A 84 -0.35 -13.26 -14.07
C ILE A 84 -1.08 -12.03 -14.63
N LEU A 85 -0.61 -11.51 -15.77
CA LEU A 85 -1.21 -10.37 -16.44
C LEU A 85 -2.73 -10.54 -16.59
N GLY A 86 -3.48 -9.59 -16.02
CA GLY A 86 -4.92 -9.54 -16.18
C GLY A 86 -5.71 -10.54 -15.32
N THR A 87 -5.11 -11.18 -14.32
CA THR A 87 -5.88 -12.04 -13.40
C THR A 87 -6.48 -11.28 -12.22
N GLU A 88 -5.84 -10.19 -11.77
CA GLU A 88 -6.38 -9.34 -10.71
C GLU A 88 -7.53 -8.46 -11.21
N ARG A 89 -8.46 -8.14 -10.31
CA ARG A 89 -9.65 -7.36 -10.62
C ARG A 89 -9.89 -6.25 -9.60
N THR A 90 -10.26 -5.08 -10.11
CA THR A 90 -10.76 -3.97 -9.30
C THR A 90 -12.18 -3.63 -9.72
N LYS A 91 -13.11 -3.55 -8.74
CA LYS A 91 -14.55 -3.34 -8.97
C LYS A 91 -15.15 -4.27 -10.04
N GLY A 92 -14.68 -5.52 -10.05
CA GLY A 92 -15.14 -6.53 -11.00
C GLY A 92 -14.62 -6.38 -12.43
N ALA A 93 -13.83 -5.35 -12.75
CA ALA A 93 -13.16 -5.19 -14.03
C ALA A 93 -11.69 -5.66 -13.96
N GLN A 94 -11.15 -6.09 -15.10
CA GLN A 94 -9.78 -6.59 -15.21
C GLN A 94 -8.75 -5.46 -15.11
N ASP A 95 -7.69 -5.70 -14.35
CA ASP A 95 -6.56 -4.79 -14.23
C ASP A 95 -5.41 -5.21 -15.17
N TRP A 96 -4.97 -4.32 -16.07
CA TRP A 96 -3.92 -4.62 -17.05
C TRP A 96 -2.52 -4.47 -16.46
N ARG A 97 -2.23 -5.35 -15.50
CA ARG A 97 -0.94 -5.49 -14.82
C ARG A 97 -0.59 -6.94 -14.53
N ASP A 98 0.70 -7.23 -14.52
CA ASP A 98 1.27 -8.36 -13.79
C ASP A 98 2.11 -7.85 -12.62
N GLN A 99 2.23 -8.65 -11.55
CA GLN A 99 2.91 -8.18 -10.35
C GLN A 99 3.49 -9.30 -9.50
N LEU A 100 4.43 -8.94 -8.64
CA LEU A 100 4.93 -9.75 -7.54
C LEU A 100 4.41 -9.20 -6.22
N ASP A 101 3.85 -10.07 -5.38
CA ASP A 101 3.41 -9.76 -4.02
C ASP A 101 4.36 -10.42 -3.00
N PHE A 102 4.99 -9.61 -2.15
CA PHE A 102 5.83 -10.04 -1.03
C PHE A 102 5.35 -9.43 0.29
N ALA A 103 5.83 -9.96 1.42
CA ALA A 103 5.78 -9.36 2.75
C ALA A 103 7.00 -9.78 3.57
N ASP A 104 7.00 -9.40 4.83
CA ASP A 104 7.82 -10.03 5.84
C ASP A 104 7.65 -11.55 5.83
N ASP A 105 8.77 -12.26 5.67
CA ASP A 105 8.81 -13.72 5.54
C ASP A 105 8.56 -14.36 6.92
N GLN A 106 7.54 -15.21 7.02
CA GLN A 106 7.14 -15.84 8.27
C GLN A 106 6.61 -17.25 8.04
N SER A 107 6.71 -18.11 9.06
CA SER A 107 6.11 -19.44 8.99
C SER A 107 4.59 -19.37 8.92
N ALA A 108 3.99 -20.27 8.13
CA ALA A 108 2.54 -20.44 8.12
C ALA A 108 2.06 -20.99 9.49
N PRO A 109 0.96 -20.46 10.05
CA PRO A 109 0.41 -20.98 11.29
C PRO A 109 -0.26 -22.34 11.07
N THR A 110 -0.30 -23.18 12.10
CA THR A 110 -1.17 -24.37 12.12
C THR A 110 -2.56 -23.93 12.55
N LEU A 111 -3.54 -24.00 11.64
CA LEU A 111 -4.91 -23.59 11.92
C LEU A 111 -5.84 -24.77 12.22
N GLY A 112 -6.69 -24.61 13.23
CA GLY A 112 -7.82 -25.48 13.53
C GLY A 112 -9.12 -25.01 12.86
N PRO A 113 -10.19 -25.82 12.93
CA PRO A 113 -11.46 -25.54 12.25
C PRO A 113 -12.18 -24.24 12.69
N ASN A 114 -11.88 -23.73 13.88
CA ASN A 114 -12.51 -22.54 14.46
C ASN A 114 -11.62 -21.29 14.37
N ASP A 115 -10.41 -21.42 13.82
CA ASP A 115 -9.50 -20.29 13.71
C ASP A 115 -9.97 -19.33 12.61
N PRO A 116 -9.82 -18.01 12.81
CA PRO A 116 -10.20 -17.05 11.78
C PRO A 116 -9.44 -17.27 10.47
N ALA A 117 -10.17 -17.31 9.35
CA ALA A 117 -9.58 -17.57 8.02
C ALA A 117 -8.50 -16.55 7.62
N TRP A 118 -8.52 -15.33 8.18
CA TRP A 118 -7.51 -14.32 7.89
C TRP A 118 -6.13 -14.66 8.46
N LEU A 119 -6.02 -15.61 9.38
CA LEU A 119 -4.71 -16.11 9.84
C LEU A 119 -3.93 -16.80 8.71
N ASN A 120 -4.62 -17.35 7.70
CA ASN A 120 -3.98 -17.89 6.49
C ASN A 120 -3.27 -16.84 5.63
N LEU A 121 -3.47 -15.55 5.91
CA LEU A 121 -2.68 -14.48 5.26
C LEU A 121 -1.19 -14.53 5.67
N ARG A 122 -0.87 -15.19 6.79
CA ARG A 122 0.50 -15.43 7.25
C ARG A 122 1.10 -16.65 6.58
N GLY A 123 2.32 -16.49 6.07
CA GLY A 123 3.12 -17.59 5.57
C GLY A 123 4.28 -17.10 4.73
N PRO A 124 5.08 -18.03 4.20
CA PRO A 124 6.32 -17.70 3.55
C PRO A 124 6.09 -17.01 2.21
N ASN A 125 7.07 -16.22 1.80
CA ASN A 125 7.14 -15.74 0.42
C ASN A 125 7.50 -16.88 -0.55
N GLN A 126 7.05 -16.77 -1.79
CA GLN A 126 7.52 -17.63 -2.87
C GLN A 126 8.68 -16.94 -3.59
N TRP A 127 9.89 -17.49 -3.46
CA TRP A 127 11.10 -16.93 -4.06
C TRP A 127 11.45 -17.66 -5.37
N PRO A 128 11.74 -16.94 -6.47
CA PRO A 128 12.09 -17.58 -7.74
C PRO A 128 13.49 -18.20 -7.68
N GLU A 129 13.60 -19.53 -7.83
CA GLU A 129 14.89 -20.24 -7.83
C GLU A 129 15.87 -19.72 -8.89
N ALA A 130 15.34 -19.30 -10.05
CA ALA A 130 16.11 -18.72 -11.14
C ALA A 130 16.68 -17.32 -10.83
N LEU A 131 16.23 -16.66 -9.75
CA LEU A 131 16.71 -15.34 -9.34
C LEU A 131 16.91 -15.25 -7.80
N PRO A 132 17.93 -15.94 -7.24
CA PRO A 132 18.19 -15.94 -5.81
C PRO A 132 18.50 -14.55 -5.22
N ALA A 133 19.01 -13.63 -6.06
CA ALA A 133 19.32 -12.26 -5.66
C ALA A 133 18.09 -11.43 -5.28
N MET A 134 16.88 -11.86 -5.66
CA MET A 134 15.65 -11.14 -5.35
C MET A 134 15.40 -11.08 -3.83
N LYS A 135 15.52 -12.21 -3.12
CA LYS A 135 15.23 -12.28 -1.68
C LYS A 135 15.99 -11.22 -0.85
N PRO A 136 17.33 -11.18 -0.83
CA PRO A 136 18.04 -10.21 0.00
C PRO A 136 17.77 -8.75 -0.37
N VAL A 137 17.46 -8.45 -1.64
CA VAL A 137 17.10 -7.10 -2.08
C VAL A 137 15.72 -6.68 -1.57
N ILE A 138 14.75 -7.60 -1.60
CA ILE A 138 13.40 -7.34 -1.08
C ILE A 138 13.41 -7.26 0.44
N ASP A 139 14.14 -8.14 1.13
CA ASP A 139 14.27 -8.10 2.59
C ASP A 139 14.87 -6.75 3.06
N ASP A 140 15.96 -6.30 2.44
CA ASP A 140 16.59 -4.98 2.72
C ASP A 140 15.63 -3.82 2.48
N TRP A 141 14.81 -3.91 1.43
CA TRP A 141 13.80 -2.90 1.12
C TRP A 141 12.68 -2.83 2.16
N LEU A 142 12.15 -3.99 2.58
CA LEU A 142 11.09 -4.08 3.58
C LEU A 142 11.54 -3.47 4.93
N LEU A 143 12.78 -3.74 5.34
CA LEU A 143 13.37 -3.16 6.56
C LEU A 143 13.45 -1.64 6.49
N GLN A 144 14.00 -1.09 5.40
CA GLN A 144 14.13 0.37 5.23
C GLN A 144 12.76 1.06 5.14
N MET A 145 11.79 0.45 4.47
CA MET A 145 10.44 1.00 4.38
C MET A 145 9.67 0.92 5.70
N HIS A 146 9.95 -0.08 6.54
CA HIS A 146 9.38 -0.16 7.88
C HIS A 146 9.79 1.04 8.75
N GLU A 147 11.05 1.48 8.67
CA GLU A 147 11.52 2.68 9.38
C GLU A 147 10.82 3.95 8.90
N ILE A 148 10.60 4.09 7.59
CA ILE A 148 9.81 5.20 7.02
C ILE A 148 8.36 5.13 7.51
N GLY A 149 7.73 3.95 7.46
CA GLY A 149 6.36 3.75 7.95
C GLY A 149 6.18 4.17 9.41
N LEU A 150 7.07 3.71 10.30
CA LEU A 150 7.08 4.09 11.71
C LEU A 150 7.29 5.60 11.90
N MET A 151 8.20 6.20 11.16
CA MET A 151 8.45 7.64 11.24
C MET A 151 7.20 8.45 10.87
N MET A 152 6.54 8.08 9.77
CA MET A 152 5.37 8.80 9.28
C MET A 152 4.15 8.60 10.18
N ILE A 153 3.89 7.38 10.67
CA ILE A 153 2.76 7.15 11.58
C ILE A 153 2.96 7.83 12.94
N ARG A 154 4.19 7.90 13.45
CA ARG A 154 4.53 8.65 14.67
C ARG A 154 4.39 10.16 14.48
N ALA A 155 4.74 10.68 13.30
CA ALA A 155 4.51 12.08 12.95
C ALA A 155 3.01 12.40 12.88
N LEU A 156 2.21 11.56 12.22
CA LEU A 156 0.76 11.68 12.22
C LEU A 156 0.17 11.63 13.63
N SER A 157 0.63 10.69 14.45
CA SER A 157 0.23 10.59 15.86
C SER A 157 0.41 11.92 16.61
N ARG A 158 1.59 12.53 16.48
CA ARG A 158 1.88 13.84 17.08
C ARG A 158 0.98 14.94 16.50
N GLY A 159 0.78 14.95 15.19
CA GLY A 159 -0.07 15.95 14.52
C GLY A 159 -1.54 15.84 14.94
N LEU A 160 -2.01 14.65 15.31
CA LEU A 160 -3.34 14.41 15.88
C LEU A 160 -3.44 14.76 17.37
N GLY A 161 -2.38 15.29 17.99
CA GLY A 161 -2.34 15.59 19.42
C GLY A 161 -2.18 14.36 20.31
N LEU A 162 -1.87 13.19 19.74
CA LEU A 162 -1.64 11.95 20.48
C LEU A 162 -0.17 11.83 20.91
N GLY A 163 0.10 10.86 21.79
CA GLY A 163 1.47 10.46 22.11
C GLY A 163 2.21 9.97 20.86
N ALA A 164 3.49 10.34 20.70
CA ALA A 164 4.24 10.00 19.49
C ALA A 164 4.23 8.51 19.15
N SER A 165 4.26 7.64 20.17
CA SER A 165 4.28 6.19 20.06
C SER A 165 2.89 5.53 20.16
N TYR A 166 1.81 6.30 20.05
CA TYR A 166 0.44 5.78 20.19
C TYR A 166 0.17 4.57 19.30
N PHE A 167 0.65 4.62 18.05
CA PHE A 167 0.45 3.54 17.09
C PHE A 167 1.50 2.41 17.18
N ASP A 168 2.60 2.58 17.91
CA ASP A 168 3.68 1.58 17.95
C ASP A 168 3.18 0.15 18.31
N PRO A 169 2.28 -0.05 19.30
CA PRO A 169 1.77 -1.39 19.64
C PRO A 169 0.99 -2.10 18.53
N TYR A 170 0.54 -1.36 17.51
CA TYR A 170 -0.16 -1.90 16.35
C TYR A 170 0.81 -2.52 15.34
N PHE A 171 2.09 -2.15 15.40
CA PHE A 171 3.14 -2.61 14.49
C PHE A 171 4.21 -3.47 15.19
N ASP A 172 4.12 -3.63 16.51
CA ASP A 172 5.05 -4.43 17.34
C ASP A 172 4.48 -5.85 17.63
N PRO A 173 5.26 -6.94 17.56
CA PRO A 173 6.67 -6.98 17.14
C PRO A 173 6.87 -6.76 15.64
N GLN A 174 5.82 -6.98 14.83
CA GLN A 174 5.85 -6.78 13.38
C GLN A 174 4.42 -6.63 12.85
N GLY A 175 4.16 -5.62 12.02
CA GLY A 175 2.88 -5.42 11.31
C GLY A 175 2.69 -6.37 10.11
N ASP A 176 1.59 -6.24 9.36
CA ASP A 176 1.37 -6.96 8.08
C ASP A 176 1.87 -6.12 6.89
N ALA A 177 3.16 -5.80 6.86
CA ALA A 177 3.73 -5.06 5.75
C ALA A 177 3.64 -5.87 4.45
N ARG A 178 3.30 -5.22 3.33
CA ARG A 178 3.25 -5.87 2.01
C ARG A 178 3.94 -5.03 0.96
N LEU A 179 4.52 -5.70 -0.03
CA LEU A 179 5.16 -5.08 -1.18
C LEU A 179 4.54 -5.63 -2.47
N LYS A 180 4.15 -4.73 -3.37
CA LYS A 180 3.80 -5.06 -4.74
C LYS A 180 4.84 -4.47 -5.69
N LEU A 181 5.43 -5.30 -6.55
CA LEU A 181 6.23 -4.88 -7.70
C LEU A 181 5.40 -5.07 -8.95
N ILE A 182 4.99 -3.98 -9.59
CA ILE A 182 3.89 -3.99 -10.54
C ILE A 182 4.40 -3.53 -11.90
N ARG A 183 4.07 -4.29 -12.94
CA ARG A 183 4.28 -3.91 -14.34
C ARG A 183 2.93 -3.81 -15.05
N TYR A 184 2.67 -2.65 -15.63
CA TYR A 184 1.49 -2.32 -16.40
C TYR A 184 1.82 -2.34 -17.88
N ARG A 185 0.94 -2.96 -18.66
CA ARG A 185 1.03 -3.00 -20.12
C ARG A 185 -0.34 -3.26 -20.70
N VAL A 186 -0.68 -2.56 -21.77
CA VAL A 186 -1.90 -2.85 -22.55
C VAL A 186 -1.59 -3.98 -23.52
N PRO A 187 -2.47 -4.99 -23.68
CA PRO A 187 -2.31 -5.97 -24.75
C PRO A 187 -2.33 -5.30 -26.12
N GLU A 188 -1.58 -5.85 -27.08
CA GLU A 188 -1.56 -5.32 -28.45
C GLU A 188 -2.95 -5.35 -29.12
N HIS A 189 -3.84 -6.25 -28.68
CA HIS A 189 -5.15 -6.49 -29.28
C HIS A 189 -6.28 -6.11 -28.32
N GLY A 190 -6.42 -4.80 -28.08
CA GLY A 190 -7.53 -4.25 -27.28
C GLY A 190 -7.40 -4.47 -25.77
N GLY A 191 -8.31 -3.85 -25.04
CA GLY A 191 -8.31 -3.78 -23.58
C GLY A 191 -8.84 -2.43 -23.10
N THR A 192 -9.30 -2.37 -21.86
CA THR A 192 -9.60 -1.10 -21.19
C THR A 192 -8.30 -0.36 -20.87
N ASP A 193 -8.38 0.96 -20.63
CA ASP A 193 -7.26 1.74 -20.11
C ASP A 193 -7.10 1.58 -18.58
N GLN A 194 -7.76 0.58 -17.98
CA GLN A 194 -7.69 0.29 -16.56
C GLN A 194 -6.40 -0.48 -16.24
N GLY A 195 -5.41 0.23 -15.71
CA GLY A 195 -4.25 -0.38 -15.06
C GLY A 195 -4.64 -0.88 -13.67
N VAL A 196 -5.35 -0.03 -12.91
CA VAL A 196 -6.11 -0.35 -11.68
C VAL A 196 -7.35 0.52 -11.65
N GLY A 197 -8.51 -0.05 -11.31
CA GLY A 197 -9.76 0.71 -11.17
C GLY A 197 -9.72 1.71 -10.00
N TRP A 198 -10.75 2.57 -9.93
CA TRP A 198 -10.93 3.48 -8.78
C TRP A 198 -11.16 2.69 -7.50
N HIS A 199 -10.31 2.89 -6.50
CA HIS A 199 -10.37 2.22 -5.21
C HIS A 199 -9.80 3.11 -4.10
N HIS A 200 -10.05 2.68 -2.86
CA HIS A 200 -9.29 3.11 -1.70
C HIS A 200 -8.34 1.99 -1.30
N ASP A 201 -7.20 2.35 -0.72
CA ASP A 201 -6.40 1.34 -0.01
C ASP A 201 -7.12 0.97 1.28
N THR A 202 -7.22 -0.32 1.59
CA THR A 202 -7.91 -0.77 2.80
C THR A 202 -7.10 -0.48 4.07
N GLY A 203 -5.77 -0.43 3.96
CA GLY A 203 -4.82 -0.45 5.08
C GLY A 203 -4.60 0.86 5.84
N PHE A 204 -3.36 1.11 6.26
CA PHE A 204 -2.96 2.30 7.03
C PHE A 204 -2.25 3.34 6.17
N LEU A 205 -1.00 3.08 5.80
CA LEU A 205 -0.20 3.95 4.96
C LEU A 205 0.28 3.15 3.75
N THR A 206 0.22 3.78 2.58
CA THR A 206 0.78 3.23 1.35
C THR A 206 1.86 4.18 0.86
N PHE A 207 2.96 3.60 0.39
CA PHE A 207 4.09 4.31 -0.20
C PHE A 207 4.31 3.80 -1.62
N ILE A 208 4.28 4.71 -2.60
CA ILE A 208 4.36 4.36 -4.02
C ILE A 208 5.58 5.01 -4.65
N ILE A 209 6.43 4.21 -5.29
CA ILE A 209 7.44 4.70 -6.22
C ILE A 209 7.02 4.29 -7.62
N GLN A 210 7.07 5.23 -8.55
CA GLN A 210 6.70 5.01 -9.95
C GLN A 210 7.84 5.44 -10.88
N ASP A 211 7.86 4.85 -12.06
CA ASP A 211 8.74 5.29 -13.15
C ASP A 211 8.29 6.62 -13.77
N GLU A 212 8.96 7.03 -14.85
CA GLU A 212 8.72 8.30 -15.54
C GLU A 212 7.48 8.30 -16.45
N ILE A 213 6.75 7.18 -16.58
CA ILE A 213 5.58 7.11 -17.49
C ILE A 213 4.34 7.76 -16.87
N GLY A 214 4.19 7.67 -15.54
CA GLY A 214 3.01 8.18 -14.84
C GLY A 214 1.76 7.34 -15.09
N GLY A 215 0.58 7.88 -14.76
CA GLY A 215 -0.71 7.19 -14.92
C GLY A 215 -1.50 7.01 -13.62
N LEU A 216 -0.89 7.25 -12.47
CA LEU A 216 -1.60 7.34 -11.19
C LEU A 216 -2.44 8.62 -11.14
N GLN A 217 -3.72 8.48 -10.82
CA GLN A 217 -4.68 9.57 -10.69
C GLN A 217 -5.37 9.49 -9.33
N VAL A 218 -5.58 10.64 -8.71
CA VAL A 218 -6.18 10.80 -7.38
C VAL A 218 -7.45 11.64 -7.52
N ASP A 219 -8.52 11.28 -6.83
CA ASP A 219 -9.76 12.06 -6.79
C ASP A 219 -9.85 12.83 -5.47
N ILE A 220 -9.68 14.15 -5.53
CA ILE A 220 -9.82 15.04 -4.37
C ILE A 220 -11.09 15.87 -4.57
N ASP A 221 -12.15 15.54 -3.82
CA ASP A 221 -13.44 16.23 -3.83
C ASP A 221 -14.07 16.33 -5.24
N GLY A 222 -13.97 15.27 -6.03
CA GLY A 222 -14.46 15.19 -7.41
C GLY A 222 -13.50 15.76 -8.45
N GLN A 223 -12.35 16.30 -8.01
CA GLN A 223 -11.31 16.76 -8.90
C GLN A 223 -10.24 15.68 -9.10
N ILE A 224 -10.11 15.22 -10.34
CA ILE A 224 -9.05 14.28 -10.74
C ILE A 224 -7.73 15.03 -10.87
N ILE A 225 -6.72 14.59 -10.13
CA ILE A 225 -5.35 15.10 -10.14
C ILE A 225 -4.39 14.00 -10.60
N ASP A 226 -3.57 14.32 -11.60
CA ASP A 226 -2.49 13.43 -12.02
C ASP A 226 -1.33 13.49 -11.02
N ALA A 227 -0.94 12.34 -10.48
CA ALA A 227 0.26 12.21 -9.67
C ALA A 227 1.49 12.05 -10.59
N THR A 228 1.87 13.13 -11.27
CA THR A 228 2.99 13.16 -12.21
C THR A 228 4.31 12.71 -11.56
N PRO A 229 5.08 11.78 -12.17
CA PRO A 229 6.35 11.31 -11.61
C PRO A 229 7.30 12.45 -11.21
N MET A 230 7.88 12.32 -10.02
CA MET A 230 8.83 13.27 -9.45
C MET A 230 10.09 12.53 -9.02
N LYS A 231 11.23 12.89 -9.63
CA LYS A 231 12.52 12.26 -9.33
C LYS A 231 12.91 12.48 -7.87
N GLY A 232 13.31 11.40 -7.19
CA GLY A 232 13.70 11.44 -5.77
C GLY A 232 12.52 11.59 -4.80
N ALA A 233 11.29 11.36 -5.27
CA ALA A 233 10.11 11.33 -4.45
C ALA A 233 9.43 9.95 -4.50
N MET A 234 8.84 9.57 -3.38
CA MET A 234 7.77 8.57 -3.33
C MET A 234 6.45 9.30 -3.06
N ILE A 235 5.32 8.65 -3.31
CA ILE A 235 4.00 9.15 -2.92
C ILE A 235 3.61 8.43 -1.63
N MET A 236 2.98 9.16 -0.70
CA MET A 236 2.31 8.58 0.46
C MET A 236 0.81 8.84 0.36
N ASN A 237 0.03 7.82 0.71
CA ASN A 237 -1.41 7.96 0.91
C ASN A 237 -1.91 7.11 2.08
N LEU A 238 -3.15 7.37 2.47
CA LEU A 238 -3.79 6.73 3.62
C LEU A 238 -4.84 5.72 3.16
N GLY A 239 -5.07 4.72 4.01
CA GLY A 239 -6.11 3.71 3.80
C GLY A 239 -7.31 3.86 4.72
N GLU A 240 -8.39 3.15 4.36
CA GLU A 240 -9.72 3.23 4.96
C GLU A 240 -9.72 2.92 6.46
N MET A 241 -8.83 2.05 6.92
CA MET A 241 -8.78 1.72 8.34
C MET A 241 -8.26 2.87 9.20
N LEU A 242 -7.30 3.66 8.71
CA LEU A 242 -6.85 4.87 9.41
C LEU A 242 -7.89 5.99 9.34
N GLN A 243 -8.61 6.11 8.22
CA GLN A 243 -9.76 6.99 8.10
C GLN A 243 -10.84 6.63 9.13
N MET A 244 -11.21 5.36 9.22
CA MET A 244 -12.19 4.87 10.19
C MET A 244 -11.74 5.12 11.63
N ALA A 245 -10.47 4.85 11.94
CA ALA A 245 -9.92 5.07 13.29
C ALA A 245 -9.96 6.55 13.70
N THR A 246 -9.90 7.49 12.76
CA THR A 246 -9.94 8.94 13.02
C THR A 246 -11.30 9.57 12.76
N ASP A 247 -12.35 8.75 12.67
CA ASP A 247 -13.72 9.16 12.35
C ASP A 247 -13.82 10.05 11.09
N GLY A 248 -13.00 9.75 10.08
CA GLY A 248 -12.97 10.46 8.81
C GLY A 248 -12.05 11.68 8.80
N TYR A 249 -11.47 12.07 9.94
CA TYR A 249 -10.59 13.24 9.99
C TYR A 249 -9.38 13.07 9.06
N LEU A 250 -8.72 11.91 9.07
CA LEU A 250 -7.71 11.60 8.05
C LEU A 250 -8.36 10.90 6.86
N ARG A 251 -8.04 11.33 5.64
CA ARG A 251 -8.76 10.88 4.45
C ARG A 251 -8.05 9.74 3.71
N ALA A 252 -8.74 8.62 3.55
CA ALA A 252 -8.40 7.59 2.57
C ALA A 252 -8.93 8.01 1.20
N THR A 253 -8.06 8.50 0.33
CA THR A 253 -8.51 9.18 -0.90
C THR A 253 -8.62 8.19 -2.07
N PRO A 254 -9.71 8.22 -2.85
CA PRO A 254 -9.85 7.36 -4.01
C PRO A 254 -8.75 7.63 -5.03
N HIS A 255 -8.20 6.58 -5.61
CA HIS A 255 -7.20 6.67 -6.66
C HIS A 255 -7.33 5.52 -7.66
N ARG A 256 -6.73 5.70 -8.83
CA ARG A 256 -6.69 4.70 -9.91
C ARG A 256 -5.37 4.76 -10.65
N VAL A 257 -5.11 3.76 -11.48
CA VAL A 257 -3.97 3.79 -12.42
C VAL A 257 -4.49 3.59 -13.83
N LYS A 258 -4.15 4.51 -14.72
CA LYS A 258 -4.31 4.32 -16.16
C LYS A 258 -3.21 3.43 -16.71
N SER A 259 -3.58 2.51 -17.58
CA SER A 259 -2.61 1.74 -18.35
C SER A 259 -1.76 2.68 -19.21
N PRO A 260 -0.47 2.34 -19.44
CA PRO A 260 0.38 3.15 -20.31
C PRO A 260 -0.09 3.09 -21.77
N PRO A 261 0.36 4.01 -22.64
CA PRO A 261 0.12 3.89 -24.07
C PRO A 261 0.57 2.54 -24.63
N PRO A 262 -0.09 2.00 -25.68
CA PRO A 262 0.31 0.76 -26.33
C PRO A 262 1.80 0.77 -26.71
N GLY A 263 2.47 -0.37 -26.52
CA GLY A 263 3.91 -0.52 -26.78
C GLY A 263 4.82 0.06 -25.68
N ARG A 264 4.27 0.61 -24.59
CA ARG A 264 5.03 1.03 -23.40
C ARG A 264 4.71 0.14 -22.21
N GLU A 265 5.71 -0.07 -21.36
CA GLU A 265 5.56 -0.73 -20.07
C GLU A 265 5.82 0.28 -18.96
N ARG A 266 4.86 0.43 -18.04
CA ARG A 266 5.01 1.23 -16.82
C ARG A 266 5.31 0.31 -15.65
N LYS A 267 6.24 0.69 -14.78
CA LYS A 267 6.52 -0.01 -13.53
C LYS A 267 6.25 0.88 -12.32
N SER A 268 5.75 0.26 -11.27
CA SER A 268 5.66 0.89 -9.96
C SER A 268 5.89 -0.12 -8.85
N MET A 269 6.22 0.38 -7.68
CA MET A 269 6.35 -0.36 -6.44
C MET A 269 5.41 0.26 -5.42
N ALA A 270 4.57 -0.55 -4.79
CA ALA A 270 3.68 -0.11 -3.72
C ALA A 270 4.00 -0.89 -2.44
N TYR A 271 4.40 -0.18 -1.39
CA TYR A 271 4.62 -0.72 -0.06
C TYR A 271 3.46 -0.31 0.85
N PHE A 272 2.79 -1.30 1.43
CA PHE A 272 1.67 -1.12 2.34
C PHE A 272 2.17 -1.35 3.76
N PHE A 273 2.17 -0.29 4.56
CA PHE A 273 2.54 -0.32 5.97
C PHE A 273 1.27 -0.52 6.80
N ASN A 274 0.99 -1.77 7.15
CA ASN A 274 -0.23 -2.14 7.87
C ASN A 274 0.06 -2.65 9.29
N PRO A 275 -0.88 -2.42 10.22
CA PRO A 275 -0.90 -3.04 11.54
C PRO A 275 -0.85 -4.57 11.49
N ARG A 276 -0.66 -5.18 12.64
CA ARG A 276 -0.88 -6.62 12.84
C ARG A 276 -2.30 -7.02 12.45
N LEU A 277 -2.44 -8.23 11.92
CA LEU A 277 -3.73 -8.80 11.51
C LEU A 277 -4.72 -8.91 12.67
N GLU A 278 -4.23 -9.16 13.88
CA GLU A 278 -5.03 -9.24 15.11
C GLU A 278 -5.54 -7.89 15.60
N CYS A 279 -4.97 -6.78 15.13
CA CYS A 279 -5.34 -5.49 15.67
C CYS A 279 -6.81 -5.20 15.37
N GLU A 280 -7.51 -4.80 16.42
CA GLU A 280 -8.88 -4.31 16.34
C GLU A 280 -8.84 -2.80 16.51
N PHE A 281 -9.45 -2.08 15.57
CA PHE A 281 -9.53 -0.63 15.65
C PHE A 281 -10.74 -0.18 16.45
N LYS A 282 -10.44 0.72 17.39
CA LYS A 282 -11.41 1.53 18.10
C LYS A 282 -11.28 2.97 17.60
N PRO A 283 -12.39 3.73 17.55
CA PRO A 283 -12.31 5.17 17.30
C PRO A 283 -11.29 5.83 18.22
N ILE A 284 -10.45 6.67 17.64
CA ILE A 284 -9.45 7.47 18.34
C ILE A 284 -10.18 8.68 18.93
N ASP A 285 -9.96 8.91 20.22
CA ASP A 285 -10.44 10.12 20.90
C ASP A 285 -9.59 11.31 20.47
N LEU A 286 -10.04 12.02 19.44
CA LEU A 286 -9.36 13.18 18.88
C LEU A 286 -9.57 14.41 19.78
N PRO A 287 -8.58 15.32 19.87
CA PRO A 287 -8.79 16.63 20.48
C PRO A 287 -10.01 17.33 19.87
N ASN A 288 -10.77 18.05 20.71
CA ASN A 288 -12.04 18.67 20.33
C ASN A 288 -11.94 19.57 19.08
N GLU A 289 -10.81 20.25 18.87
CA GLU A 289 -10.59 21.03 17.64
C GLU A 289 -10.59 20.17 16.38
N LEU A 290 -10.01 18.96 16.42
CA LEU A 290 -9.92 18.06 15.26
C LEU A 290 -11.22 17.28 15.08
N ALA A 291 -11.81 16.80 16.18
CA ALA A 291 -13.04 16.02 16.15
C ALA A 291 -14.21 16.76 15.49
N ARG A 292 -14.23 18.10 15.55
CA ARG A 292 -15.26 18.93 14.89
C ARG A 292 -15.20 18.91 13.37
N ASP A 293 -14.03 18.64 12.82
CA ASP A 293 -13.79 18.62 11.37
C ASP A 293 -13.80 17.18 10.81
N ALA A 294 -14.14 16.20 11.65
CA ALA A 294 -14.25 14.79 11.27
C ALA A 294 -15.65 14.52 10.65
N PRO A 295 -15.75 14.18 9.35
CA PRO A 295 -17.03 13.99 8.65
C PRO A 295 -17.69 12.63 8.90
N GLY A 296 -17.04 11.71 9.61
CA GLY A 296 -17.39 10.30 9.72
C GLY A 296 -16.49 9.42 8.85
N GLY A 297 -16.01 8.32 9.42
CA GLY A 297 -15.00 7.45 8.76
C GLY A 297 -15.54 6.25 7.98
N GLN A 298 -16.85 6.02 8.02
CA GLN A 298 -17.47 4.79 7.51
C GLN A 298 -17.54 4.77 5.98
N ASN A 299 -17.21 3.62 5.38
CA ASN A 299 -17.52 3.38 3.97
C ASN A 299 -19.05 3.23 3.83
N THR A 300 -19.64 4.06 2.97
CA THR A 300 -21.10 4.11 2.78
C THR A 300 -21.61 3.06 1.79
N ASP A 301 -20.73 2.33 1.09
CA ASP A 301 -21.12 1.18 0.28
C ASP A 301 -21.44 -0.03 1.16
N PRO A 302 -22.71 -0.45 1.25
CA PRO A 302 -23.09 -1.60 2.09
C PRO A 302 -22.48 -2.92 1.59
N ASN A 303 -21.98 -2.98 0.35
CA ASN A 303 -21.33 -4.16 -0.21
C ASN A 303 -19.82 -4.20 0.07
N ASP A 304 -19.28 -3.17 0.74
CA ASP A 304 -17.87 -3.07 1.09
C ASP A 304 -17.66 -2.58 2.55
N PRO A 305 -18.22 -3.28 3.55
CA PRO A 305 -18.12 -2.84 4.94
C PRO A 305 -16.68 -2.88 5.44
N VAL A 306 -16.22 -1.84 6.13
CA VAL A 306 -14.92 -1.84 6.83
C VAL A 306 -15.11 -2.48 8.20
N PHE A 307 -14.43 -3.60 8.45
CA PHE A 307 -14.50 -4.32 9.73
C PHE A 307 -13.60 -3.67 10.79
N SER A 308 -13.79 -3.98 12.08
CA SER A 308 -12.88 -3.49 13.13
C SER A 308 -11.53 -4.23 13.13
N VAL A 309 -11.53 -5.51 12.77
CA VAL A 309 -10.32 -6.36 12.74
C VAL A 309 -9.56 -6.19 11.42
N VAL A 310 -8.24 -6.00 11.51
CA VAL A 310 -7.36 -5.80 10.33
C VAL A 310 -7.39 -6.99 9.40
N GLY A 311 -7.22 -8.19 9.94
CA GLY A 311 -7.16 -9.42 9.14
C GLY A 311 -8.41 -9.64 8.31
N GLU A 312 -9.59 -9.34 8.84
CA GLU A 312 -10.86 -9.47 8.14
C GLU A 312 -10.93 -8.53 6.92
N ASN A 313 -10.53 -7.28 7.10
CA ASN A 313 -10.48 -6.29 6.03
C ASN A 313 -9.49 -6.69 4.92
N ILE A 314 -8.28 -7.09 5.29
CA ILE A 314 -7.25 -7.50 4.33
C ILE A 314 -7.71 -8.75 3.57
N LEU A 315 -8.26 -9.76 4.27
CA LEU A 315 -8.74 -10.98 3.63
C LEU A 315 -9.91 -10.68 2.68
N LYS A 316 -10.92 -9.91 3.10
CA LYS A 316 -12.06 -9.51 2.26
C LYS A 316 -11.56 -8.90 0.94
N THR A 317 -10.64 -7.95 1.01
CA THR A 317 -10.09 -7.29 -0.19
C THR A 317 -9.31 -8.26 -1.06
N ARG A 318 -8.49 -9.14 -0.47
CA ARG A 318 -7.70 -10.13 -1.21
C ARG A 318 -8.56 -11.18 -1.92
N LEU A 319 -9.63 -11.67 -1.29
CA LEU A 319 -10.56 -12.63 -1.90
C LEU A 319 -11.28 -12.05 -3.12
N ARG A 320 -11.64 -10.75 -3.08
CA ARG A 320 -12.24 -10.05 -4.22
C ARG A 320 -11.24 -9.82 -5.36
N ALA A 321 -10.01 -9.43 -5.01
CA ALA A 321 -8.96 -9.11 -5.99
C ALA A 321 -8.37 -10.35 -6.68
N HIS A 322 -8.28 -11.48 -5.96
CA HIS A 322 -7.68 -12.75 -6.42
C HIS A 322 -8.69 -13.91 -6.33
N PRO A 323 -9.67 -13.96 -7.25
CA PRO A 323 -10.70 -15.01 -7.25
C PRO A 323 -10.13 -16.42 -7.53
N ASP A 324 -8.95 -16.51 -8.13
CA ASP A 324 -8.17 -17.73 -8.34
C ASP A 324 -7.62 -18.32 -7.03
N VAL A 325 -7.00 -17.49 -6.19
CA VAL A 325 -6.55 -17.89 -4.85
C VAL A 325 -7.75 -18.25 -3.97
N ALA A 326 -8.80 -17.42 -4.00
CA ALA A 326 -10.02 -17.63 -3.22
C ALA A 326 -10.66 -19.00 -3.49
N ARG A 327 -10.82 -19.37 -4.77
CA ARG A 327 -11.39 -20.66 -5.17
C ARG A 327 -10.52 -21.84 -4.79
N ARG A 328 -9.20 -21.67 -4.72
CA ARG A 328 -8.28 -22.78 -4.47
C ARG A 328 -8.08 -23.06 -2.98
N HIS A 329 -8.16 -22.03 -2.14
CA HIS A 329 -7.75 -22.15 -0.73
C HIS A 329 -8.78 -21.68 0.30
N TYR A 330 -9.87 -21.02 -0.12
CA TYR A 330 -10.83 -20.38 0.78
C TYR A 330 -12.30 -20.73 0.48
N SER A 331 -12.55 -21.73 -0.38
CA SER A 331 -13.88 -22.19 -0.79
C SER A 331 -14.37 -23.42 -0.04
#